data_AF-A0A1Q5MRF5-F1
#
_entry.id   AF-A0A1Q5MRF5-F1
#
_cell.length_a   1.000
_cell.length_b   1.000
_cell.length_c   1.000
_cell.angle_alpha   90.00
_cell.angle_beta   90.00
_cell.angle_gamma   90.00
#
_symmetry.space_group_name_H-M   'P 1'
#
loop_
_entity.id
_entity.type
_entity.pdbx_description
1 polymer ?
#
loop_
_entity_poly.entity_id
_entity_poly.type
_entity_poly.pdbx_seq_one_letter_code
_entity_poly.pdbx_strand_id
1 'polypeptide(L)'
;MNWWAASRNVLTLAAVTVVTAGAGLAFGQSRIPVPAMVGGAGQFLLAALITVIPAVTWLAFTGRARDATETVAVRAVHRFDTALAAACATLALSMAVLGHFAGADAVALAIGRNTAFYLGLALILNPLTGARIAAPVVTAIPLVLAVGGWKSGGRGAQPWAVVLHPALSMPALLAGVAVLVAGATFSSLRPPRGAL
;
A
#
# COMPACT_ATOMS: atom_id res chain seq x y z
N MET A 1 18.07 18.97 2.70
CA MET A 1 16.84 18.16 2.55
C MET A 1 16.35 18.11 1.09
N ASN A 2 16.55 19.17 0.30
CA ASN A 2 16.10 19.24 -1.10
C ASN A 2 16.63 18.13 -2.01
N TRP A 3 17.89 17.70 -1.85
CA TRP A 3 18.46 16.60 -2.66
C TRP A 3 17.73 15.26 -2.45
N TRP A 4 17.52 14.82 -1.20
CA TRP A 4 16.81 13.57 -0.91
C TRP A 4 15.36 13.64 -1.39
N ALA A 5 14.69 14.79 -1.17
CA ALA A 5 13.32 14.97 -1.62
C ALA A 5 13.19 14.93 -3.16
N ALA A 6 14.18 15.49 -3.86
CA ALA A 6 14.28 15.42 -5.31
C ALA A 6 14.60 14.00 -5.80
N SER A 7 15.54 13.28 -5.14
CA SER A 7 15.93 11.92 -5.54
C SER A 7 14.81 10.90 -5.33
N ARG A 8 13.99 11.06 -4.30
CA ARG A 8 12.79 10.24 -4.04
C ARG A 8 11.54 10.74 -4.75
N ASN A 9 11.65 11.85 -5.47
CA ASN A 9 10.55 12.54 -6.15
C ASN A 9 9.28 12.63 -5.28
N VAL A 10 9.45 13.19 -4.08
CA VAL A 10 8.43 13.25 -3.02
C VAL A 10 7.13 13.87 -3.53
N LEU A 11 7.22 14.91 -4.36
CA LEU A 11 6.04 15.58 -4.92
C LEU A 11 5.26 14.64 -5.85
N THR A 12 5.94 13.91 -6.73
CA THR A 12 5.26 12.92 -7.58
C THR A 12 4.65 11.81 -6.75
N LEU A 13 5.31 11.35 -5.68
CA LEU A 13 4.74 10.32 -4.82
C LEU A 13 3.48 10.81 -4.07
N ALA A 14 3.50 12.05 -3.57
CA ALA A 14 2.33 12.69 -2.97
C ALA A 14 1.20 12.82 -4.00
N ALA A 15 1.50 13.32 -5.21
CA ALA A 15 0.53 13.43 -6.30
C ALA A 15 -0.07 12.09 -6.69
N VAL A 16 0.75 11.04 -6.84
CA VAL A 16 0.28 9.67 -7.12
C VAL A 16 -0.64 9.17 -6.01
N THR A 17 -0.31 9.43 -4.75
CA THR A 17 -1.15 9.03 -3.61
C THR A 17 -2.50 9.73 -3.64
N VAL A 18 -2.53 11.05 -3.89
CA VAL A 18 -3.77 11.84 -4.01
C VAL A 18 -4.60 11.39 -5.21
N VAL A 19 -3.98 11.23 -6.37
CA VAL A 19 -4.65 10.77 -7.60
C VAL A 19 -5.21 9.35 -7.42
N THR A 20 -4.47 8.46 -6.77
CA THR A 20 -4.94 7.10 -6.44
C THR A 20 -6.16 7.15 -5.53
N ALA A 21 -6.12 7.98 -4.48
CA ALA A 21 -7.26 8.15 -3.58
C ALA A 21 -8.47 8.73 -4.31
N GLY A 22 -8.28 9.79 -5.11
CA GLY A 22 -9.33 10.42 -5.91
C GLY A 22 -9.93 9.48 -6.96
N ALA A 23 -9.10 8.74 -7.69
CA ALA A 23 -9.55 7.71 -8.64
C ALA A 23 -10.31 6.59 -7.94
N GLY A 24 -9.88 6.18 -6.75
CA GLY A 24 -10.62 5.26 -5.91
C GLY A 24 -11.99 5.79 -5.54
N LEU A 25 -12.13 7.08 -5.21
CA LEU A 25 -13.44 7.69 -4.90
C LEU A 25 -14.34 7.76 -6.14
N ALA A 26 -13.78 8.09 -7.30
CA ALA A 26 -14.52 8.22 -8.55
C ALA A 26 -14.98 6.85 -9.11
N PHE A 27 -14.14 5.82 -9.02
CA PHE A 27 -14.38 4.51 -9.63
C PHE A 27 -14.59 3.40 -8.59
N GLY A 28 -14.79 3.76 -7.33
CA GLY A 28 -14.72 2.85 -6.19
C GLY A 28 -15.73 1.72 -6.24
N GLN A 29 -16.88 1.94 -6.86
CA GLN A 29 -17.95 0.95 -7.01
C GLN A 29 -17.80 0.07 -8.27
N SER A 30 -16.82 0.35 -9.12
CA SER A 30 -16.57 -0.46 -10.30
C SER A 30 -16.04 -1.84 -9.90
N ARG A 31 -16.73 -2.88 -10.35
CA ARG A 31 -16.40 -4.28 -10.05
C ARG A 31 -15.82 -4.92 -11.29
N ILE A 32 -14.74 -5.66 -11.08
CA ILE A 32 -14.10 -6.46 -12.11
C ILE A 32 -14.43 -7.92 -11.79
N PRO A 33 -14.98 -8.69 -12.75
CA PRO A 33 -15.16 -10.12 -12.58
C PRO A 33 -13.78 -10.78 -12.54
N VAL A 34 -13.41 -11.38 -11.40
CA VAL A 34 -12.16 -12.13 -11.28
C VAL A 34 -12.50 -13.61 -11.12
N PRO A 35 -11.78 -14.53 -11.81
CA PRO A 35 -11.92 -15.95 -11.58
C PRO A 35 -11.59 -16.27 -10.13
N ALA A 36 -12.58 -16.71 -9.35
CA ALA A 36 -12.36 -17.20 -8.00
C ALA A 36 -12.05 -18.71 -8.09
N MET A 37 -11.02 -19.18 -7.38
CA MET A 37 -10.69 -20.60 -7.34
C MET A 37 -11.70 -21.43 -6.54
N VAL A 38 -12.49 -20.78 -5.68
CA VAL A 38 -13.48 -21.44 -4.81
C VAL A 38 -14.80 -20.65 -4.82
N GLY A 39 -15.84 -21.22 -5.45
CA GLY A 39 -17.15 -20.56 -5.61
C GLY A 39 -17.18 -19.54 -6.73
N GLY A 40 -18.37 -19.22 -7.25
CA GLY A 40 -18.58 -18.39 -8.46
C GLY A 40 -17.84 -17.05 -8.46
N ALA A 41 -17.71 -16.44 -9.65
CA ALA A 41 -16.92 -15.23 -9.91
C ALA A 41 -16.95 -14.22 -8.76
N GLY A 42 -15.79 -14.06 -8.10
CA GLY A 42 -15.62 -13.08 -7.04
C GLY A 42 -15.69 -11.67 -7.62
N GLN A 43 -16.50 -10.81 -7.02
CA GLN A 43 -16.57 -9.41 -7.41
C GLN A 43 -15.40 -8.68 -6.76
N PHE A 44 -14.37 -8.36 -7.53
CA PHE A 44 -13.21 -7.60 -7.04
C PHE A 44 -13.40 -6.12 -7.36
N LEU A 45 -13.33 -5.28 -6.33
CA LEU A 45 -13.45 -3.83 -6.52
C LEU A 45 -12.17 -3.31 -7.19
N LEU A 46 -12.32 -2.51 -8.24
CA LEU A 46 -11.19 -1.86 -8.90
C LEU A 46 -10.39 -0.98 -7.91
N ALA A 47 -11.05 -0.40 -6.91
CA ALA A 47 -10.41 0.31 -5.81
C ALA A 47 -9.41 -0.56 -5.01
N ALA A 48 -9.66 -1.87 -4.87
CA ALA A 48 -8.72 -2.78 -4.20
C ALA A 48 -7.44 -3.03 -5.02
N LEU A 49 -7.51 -2.87 -6.35
CA LEU A 49 -6.36 -2.95 -7.24
C LEU A 49 -5.56 -1.65 -7.25
N ILE A 50 -6.25 -0.53 -7.46
CA ILE A 50 -5.63 0.80 -7.63
C ILE A 50 -4.84 1.22 -6.38
N THR A 51 -5.29 0.82 -5.20
CA THR A 51 -4.64 1.14 -3.91
C THR A 51 -3.23 0.57 -3.73
N VAL A 52 -2.78 -0.35 -4.60
CA VAL A 52 -1.40 -0.86 -4.59
C VAL A 52 -0.40 0.14 -5.18
N ILE A 53 -0.87 1.06 -6.05
CA ILE A 53 -0.02 1.94 -6.86
C ILE A 53 0.94 2.77 -6.00
N PRO A 54 0.52 3.47 -4.93
CA PRO A 54 1.43 4.28 -4.13
C PRO A 54 2.58 3.47 -3.51
N ALA A 55 2.31 2.23 -3.10
CA ALA A 55 3.33 1.35 -2.53
C ALA A 55 4.37 0.93 -3.58
N VAL A 56 3.93 0.58 -4.80
CA VAL A 56 4.82 0.21 -5.91
C VAL A 56 5.61 1.40 -6.40
N THR A 57 5.00 2.59 -6.49
CA THR A 57 5.69 3.83 -6.85
C THR A 57 6.75 4.20 -5.81
N TRP A 58 6.45 4.06 -4.51
CA TRP A 58 7.42 4.26 -3.44
C TRP A 58 8.61 3.30 -3.58
N LEU A 59 8.36 2.01 -3.84
CA LEU A 59 9.43 1.03 -4.11
C LEU A 59 10.24 1.41 -5.35
N ALA A 60 9.60 1.89 -6.41
CA ALA A 60 10.28 2.27 -7.65
C ALA A 60 11.19 3.51 -7.48
N PHE A 61 10.80 4.48 -6.64
CA PHE A 61 11.61 5.68 -6.37
C PHE A 61 12.71 5.41 -5.33
N THR A 62 12.42 4.62 -4.30
CA THR A 62 13.43 4.24 -3.29
C THR A 62 14.45 3.25 -3.83
N GLY A 63 14.06 2.38 -4.76
CA GLY A 63 14.97 1.46 -5.44
C GLY A 63 15.94 2.12 -6.40
N ARG A 64 15.64 3.34 -6.89
CA ARG A 64 16.44 4.06 -7.89
C ARG A 64 17.64 4.81 -7.32
N ALA A 65 17.53 5.45 -6.15
CA ALA A 65 18.61 6.33 -5.67
C ALA A 65 19.75 5.60 -4.92
N ARG A 66 19.93 4.29 -5.17
CA ARG A 66 21.08 3.54 -4.64
C ARG A 66 22.35 3.85 -5.46
N ASP A 67 22.78 5.09 -5.39
CA ASP A 67 24.09 5.50 -5.88
C ASP A 67 25.14 5.33 -4.77
N ALA A 68 26.40 5.09 -5.15
CA ALA A 68 27.56 4.99 -4.25
C ALA A 68 27.74 6.19 -3.29
N THR A 69 26.99 7.27 -3.51
CA THR A 69 26.86 8.44 -2.63
C THR A 69 26.04 8.17 -1.35
N GLU A 70 25.06 7.26 -1.37
CA GLU A 70 24.28 6.92 -0.16
C GLU A 70 25.10 6.06 0.83
N THR A 71 26.05 5.26 0.35
CA THR A 71 26.95 4.44 1.20
C THR A 71 27.94 5.26 2.01
N VAL A 72 28.24 6.48 1.59
CA VAL A 72 29.14 7.42 2.32
C VAL A 72 28.35 8.40 3.19
N ALA A 73 27.01 8.38 3.10
CA ALA A 73 26.18 9.28 3.88
C ALA A 73 26.19 8.88 5.37
N VAL A 74 26.58 9.83 6.24
CA VAL A 74 26.56 9.67 7.70
C VAL A 74 25.12 9.53 8.25
N ARG A 75 24.10 9.87 7.44
CA ARG A 75 22.70 9.89 7.85
C ARG A 75 21.97 8.61 7.46
N ALA A 76 21.10 8.16 8.35
CA ALA A 76 20.21 7.02 8.15
C ALA A 76 19.10 7.29 7.10
N VAL A 77 19.45 7.29 5.80
CA VAL A 77 18.53 7.59 4.67
C VAL A 77 17.27 6.70 4.69
N HIS A 78 17.43 5.42 5.04
CA HIS A 78 16.33 4.46 5.19
C HIS A 78 15.20 4.91 6.15
N ARG A 79 15.52 5.70 7.19
CA ARG A 79 14.51 6.24 8.12
C ARG A 79 13.66 7.33 7.46
N PHE A 80 14.25 8.15 6.60
CA PHE A 80 13.51 9.14 5.82
C PHE A 80 12.61 8.46 4.78
N ASP A 81 13.09 7.39 4.13
CA ASP A 81 12.29 6.61 3.19
C ASP A 81 11.10 5.93 3.90
N THR A 82 11.31 5.45 5.13
CA THR A 82 10.26 4.89 5.99
C THR A 82 9.24 5.96 6.39
N ALA A 83 9.72 7.15 6.81
CA ALA A 83 8.86 8.28 7.14
C ALA A 83 8.05 8.76 5.92
N LEU A 84 8.62 8.71 4.72
CA LEU A 84 7.92 9.05 3.48
C LEU A 84 6.75 8.09 3.21
N ALA A 85 6.97 6.78 3.34
CA ALA A 85 5.89 5.80 3.19
C ALA A 85 4.80 5.99 4.25
N ALA A 86 5.17 6.26 5.51
CA ALA A 86 4.22 6.56 6.58
C ALA A 86 3.44 7.85 6.33
N ALA A 87 4.08 8.88 5.76
CA ALA A 87 3.42 10.12 5.37
C ALA A 87 2.40 9.88 4.23
N CYS A 88 2.75 9.08 3.22
CA CYS A 88 1.81 8.67 2.17
C CYS A 88 0.63 7.88 2.72
N ALA A 89 0.86 6.97 3.66
CA ALA A 89 -0.22 6.22 4.30
C ALA A 89 -1.15 7.15 5.11
N THR A 90 -0.57 8.07 5.88
CA THR A 90 -1.34 9.09 6.63
C THR A 90 -2.15 9.98 5.69
N LEU A 91 -1.57 10.40 4.56
CA LEU A 91 -2.26 11.18 3.53
C LEU A 91 -3.43 10.40 2.91
N ALA A 92 -3.25 9.12 2.59
CA ALA A 92 -4.32 8.28 2.06
C ALA A 92 -5.45 8.08 3.08
N LEU A 93 -5.11 7.88 4.36
CA LEU A 93 -6.08 7.75 5.44
C LEU A 93 -6.83 9.06 5.70
N SER A 94 -6.15 10.20 5.69
CA SER A 94 -6.80 11.50 5.89
C SER A 94 -7.76 11.82 4.75
N MET A 95 -7.37 11.56 3.50
CA MET A 95 -8.25 11.69 2.34
C MET A 95 -9.47 10.77 2.42
N ALA A 96 -9.29 9.53 2.89
CA ALA A 96 -10.37 8.59 3.10
C ALA A 96 -11.37 9.07 4.16
N VAL A 97 -10.86 9.58 5.29
CA VAL A 97 -11.68 10.14 6.38
C VAL A 97 -12.42 11.40 5.91
N LEU A 98 -11.73 12.33 5.25
CA LEU A 98 -12.34 13.54 4.68
C LEU A 98 -13.41 13.20 3.65
N GLY A 99 -13.13 12.25 2.74
CA GLY A 99 -14.10 11.78 1.76
C GLY A 99 -15.35 11.21 2.43
N HIS A 100 -15.18 10.37 3.45
CA HIS A 100 -16.29 9.81 4.21
C HIS A 100 -17.16 10.89 4.88
N PHE A 101 -16.53 11.87 5.54
CA PHE A 101 -17.27 12.99 6.17
C PHE A 101 -17.88 13.96 5.15
N ALA A 102 -17.32 14.06 3.94
CA ALA A 102 -17.89 14.82 2.83
C ALA A 102 -19.06 14.11 2.12
N GLY A 103 -19.50 12.95 2.64
CA GLY A 103 -20.62 12.18 2.09
C GLY A 103 -20.23 11.23 0.96
N ALA A 104 -18.94 11.00 0.72
CA ALA A 104 -18.52 9.93 -0.17
C ALA A 104 -18.84 8.56 0.44
N ASP A 105 -19.01 7.58 -0.43
CA ASP A 105 -19.32 6.20 -0.07
C ASP A 105 -18.30 5.63 0.94
N ALA A 106 -18.72 4.68 1.76
CA ALA A 106 -17.88 3.96 2.71
C ALA A 106 -16.61 3.39 2.05
N VAL A 107 -16.65 3.09 0.73
CA VAL A 107 -15.47 2.69 -0.05
C VAL A 107 -14.28 3.64 0.07
N ALA A 108 -14.49 4.94 0.37
CA ALA A 108 -13.43 5.88 0.75
C ALA A 108 -12.52 5.32 1.85
N LEU A 109 -13.11 4.77 2.92
CA LEU A 109 -12.39 4.19 4.05
C LEU A 109 -11.62 2.93 3.65
N ALA A 110 -12.19 2.10 2.77
CA ALA A 110 -11.49 0.95 2.24
C ALA A 110 -10.24 1.36 1.44
N ILE A 111 -10.32 2.44 0.65
CA ILE A 111 -9.21 2.94 -0.16
C ILE A 111 -8.04 3.37 0.74
N GLY A 112 -8.31 4.19 1.76
CA GLY A 112 -7.29 4.63 2.71
C GLY A 112 -6.64 3.45 3.44
N ARG A 113 -7.46 2.54 3.98
CA ARG A 113 -7.00 1.31 4.66
C ARG A 113 -6.12 0.45 3.76
N ASN A 114 -6.58 0.17 2.54
CA ASN A 114 -5.87 -0.73 1.62
C ASN A 114 -4.55 -0.13 1.17
N THR A 115 -4.51 1.19 0.92
CA THR A 115 -3.26 1.91 0.60
C THR A 115 -2.26 1.82 1.75
N ALA A 116 -2.72 2.06 2.98
CA ALA A 116 -1.89 1.93 4.18
C ALA A 116 -1.36 0.50 4.37
N PHE A 117 -2.20 -0.51 4.13
CA PHE A 117 -1.82 -1.93 4.19
C PHE A 117 -0.70 -2.26 3.18
N TYR A 118 -0.84 -1.86 1.91
CA TYR A 118 0.17 -2.12 0.89
C TYR A 118 1.48 -1.37 1.14
N LEU A 119 1.42 -0.13 1.63
CA LEU A 119 2.62 0.61 2.06
C LEU A 119 3.33 -0.08 3.22
N GLY A 120 2.58 -0.54 4.23
CA GLY A 120 3.12 -1.33 5.33
C GLY A 120 3.81 -2.60 4.84
N LEU A 121 3.20 -3.30 3.88
CA LEU A 121 3.79 -4.50 3.33
C LEU A 121 5.06 -4.22 2.50
N ALA A 122 5.06 -3.13 1.72
CA ALA A 122 6.24 -2.68 0.99
C ALA A 122 7.40 -2.34 1.95
N LEU A 123 7.11 -1.75 3.11
CA LEU A 123 8.08 -1.48 4.17
C LEU A 123 8.63 -2.77 4.82
N ILE A 124 7.86 -3.84 4.89
CA ILE A 124 8.34 -5.16 5.35
C ILE A 124 9.22 -5.81 4.27
N LEU A 125 8.78 -5.79 3.02
CA LEU A 125 9.43 -6.51 1.93
C LEU A 125 10.71 -5.84 1.45
N ASN A 126 10.77 -4.51 1.38
CA ASN A 126 11.93 -3.80 0.85
C ASN A 126 13.24 -4.13 1.61
N PRO A 127 13.27 -4.17 2.95
CA PRO A 127 14.46 -4.61 3.66
C PRO A 127 14.82 -6.08 3.48
N LEU A 128 13.82 -6.93 3.19
CA LEU A 128 14.01 -8.38 3.02
C LEU A 128 14.42 -8.78 1.61
N THR A 129 14.00 -8.07 0.57
CA THR A 129 14.22 -8.54 -0.81
C THR A 129 14.82 -7.46 -1.70
N GLY A 130 14.87 -6.21 -1.23
CA GLY A 130 15.13 -5.04 -2.05
C GLY A 130 13.94 -4.68 -2.94
N ALA A 131 13.93 -3.44 -3.41
CA ALA A 131 12.83 -2.86 -4.18
C ALA A 131 12.51 -3.61 -5.48
N ARG A 132 13.53 -4.17 -6.17
CA ARG A 132 13.38 -4.87 -7.44
C ARG A 132 12.51 -6.12 -7.34
N ILE A 133 12.61 -6.85 -6.23
CA ILE A 133 11.80 -8.05 -5.96
C ILE A 133 10.52 -7.68 -5.20
N ALA A 134 10.60 -6.72 -4.28
CA ALA A 134 9.44 -6.31 -3.49
C ALA A 134 8.32 -5.73 -4.38
N ALA A 135 8.65 -4.95 -5.42
CA ALA A 135 7.66 -4.33 -6.30
C ALA A 135 6.74 -5.34 -7.01
N PRO A 136 7.24 -6.34 -7.76
CA PRO A 136 6.37 -7.33 -8.39
C PRO A 136 5.62 -8.19 -7.37
N VAL A 137 6.23 -8.50 -6.21
CA VAL A 137 5.56 -9.24 -5.13
C VAL A 137 4.35 -8.46 -4.60
N VAL A 138 4.53 -7.17 -4.26
CA VAL A 138 3.43 -6.31 -3.77
C VAL A 138 2.33 -6.16 -4.83
N THR A 139 2.70 -6.01 -6.10
CA THR A 139 1.74 -5.91 -7.23
C THR A 139 0.92 -7.20 -7.41
N ALA A 140 1.48 -8.37 -7.13
CA ALA A 140 0.79 -9.65 -7.27
C ALA A 140 -0.24 -9.92 -6.14
N ILE A 141 -0.08 -9.30 -4.98
CA ILE A 141 -0.92 -9.57 -3.79
C ILE A 141 -2.40 -9.27 -4.02
N PRO A 142 -2.82 -8.14 -4.62
CA PRO A 142 -4.23 -7.92 -4.95
C PRO A 142 -4.85 -9.10 -5.72
N LEU A 143 -4.10 -9.71 -6.65
CA LEU A 143 -4.55 -10.86 -7.44
C LEU A 143 -4.65 -12.13 -6.59
N VAL A 144 -3.64 -12.40 -5.75
CA VAL A 144 -3.67 -13.54 -4.81
C VAL A 144 -4.85 -13.43 -3.86
N LEU A 145 -5.10 -12.23 -3.33
CA LEU A 145 -6.26 -11.94 -2.49
C LEU A 145 -7.56 -12.16 -3.29
N ALA A 146 -7.67 -11.64 -4.51
CA ALA A 146 -8.86 -11.81 -5.34
C ALA A 146 -9.21 -13.27 -5.62
N VAL A 147 -8.19 -14.11 -5.88
CA VAL A 147 -8.37 -15.52 -6.26
C VAL A 147 -8.60 -16.43 -5.06
N GLY A 148 -7.84 -16.25 -3.98
CA GLY A 148 -7.83 -17.16 -2.82
C GLY A 148 -8.46 -16.60 -1.55
N GLY A 149 -8.74 -15.30 -1.50
CA GLY A 149 -9.18 -14.60 -0.29
C GLY A 149 -10.66 -14.77 0.05
N TRP A 150 -11.43 -15.54 -0.71
CA TRP A 150 -12.85 -15.79 -0.46
C TRP A 150 -13.08 -17.11 0.29
N LYS A 151 -14.07 -17.12 1.20
CA LYS A 151 -14.52 -18.36 1.85
C LYS A 151 -15.33 -19.21 0.89
N SER A 152 -15.27 -20.53 1.07
CA SER A 152 -16.08 -21.48 0.31
C SER A 152 -17.56 -21.15 0.39
N GLY A 153 -18.23 -21.06 -0.76
CA GLY A 153 -19.65 -20.71 -0.85
C GLY A 153 -19.95 -19.20 -0.76
N GLY A 154 -18.95 -18.33 -0.94
CA GLY A 154 -19.17 -16.88 -1.08
C GLY A 154 -19.59 -16.15 0.21
N ARG A 155 -19.50 -16.80 1.37
CA ARG A 155 -19.96 -16.26 2.68
C ARG A 155 -19.02 -15.21 3.29
N GLY A 156 -18.29 -14.46 2.46
CA GLY A 156 -17.38 -13.40 2.87
C GLY A 156 -15.89 -13.73 2.72
N ALA A 157 -15.05 -12.76 3.10
CA ALA A 157 -13.60 -12.84 2.99
C ALA A 157 -12.97 -13.77 4.05
N GLN A 158 -11.85 -14.39 3.70
CA GLN A 158 -10.95 -15.07 4.61
C GLN A 158 -10.31 -14.05 5.57
N PRO A 159 -10.02 -14.41 6.83
CA PRO A 159 -9.52 -13.47 7.83
C PRO A 159 -8.18 -12.81 7.46
N TRP A 160 -7.34 -13.50 6.67
CA TRP A 160 -6.08 -12.95 6.16
C TRP A 160 -6.26 -12.01 4.94
N ALA A 161 -7.42 -12.03 4.28
CA ALA A 161 -7.71 -11.21 3.10
C ALA A 161 -8.23 -9.82 3.50
N VAL A 162 -7.39 -9.07 4.22
CA VAL A 162 -7.72 -7.75 4.80
C VAL A 162 -8.38 -6.81 3.79
N VAL A 163 -7.85 -6.75 2.57
CA VAL A 163 -8.29 -5.85 1.50
C VAL A 163 -9.72 -6.15 1.03
N LEU A 164 -10.15 -7.41 1.08
CA LEU A 164 -11.48 -7.85 0.63
C LEU A 164 -12.60 -7.58 1.64
N HIS A 165 -12.24 -7.27 2.89
CA HIS A 165 -13.26 -7.03 3.91
C HIS A 165 -14.04 -5.75 3.62
N PRO A 166 -15.33 -5.69 4.04
CA PRO A 166 -16.16 -4.50 3.91
C PRO A 166 -15.46 -3.24 4.42
N ALA A 167 -15.82 -2.08 3.88
CA ALA A 167 -15.12 -0.84 4.17
C ALA A 167 -15.13 -0.45 5.65
N LEU A 168 -16.25 -0.68 6.33
CA LEU A 168 -16.43 -0.41 7.77
C LEU A 168 -15.91 -1.53 8.68
N SER A 169 -15.20 -2.52 8.13
CA SER A 169 -14.66 -3.63 8.91
C SER A 169 -13.52 -3.16 9.83
N MET A 170 -13.84 -3.02 11.12
CA MET A 170 -12.87 -2.73 12.18
C MET A 170 -11.69 -3.71 12.24
N PRO A 171 -11.89 -5.05 12.16
CA PRO A 171 -10.73 -5.95 12.20
C PRO A 171 -9.79 -5.76 11.00
N ALA A 172 -10.32 -5.42 9.83
CA ALA A 172 -9.50 -5.12 8.67
C ALA A 172 -8.74 -3.79 8.81
N LEU A 173 -9.37 -2.77 9.40
CA LEU A 173 -8.71 -1.51 9.72
C LEU A 173 -7.53 -1.73 10.69
N LEU A 174 -7.77 -2.46 11.78
CA LEU A 174 -6.74 -2.79 12.76
C LEU A 174 -5.61 -3.61 12.13
N ALA A 175 -5.92 -4.59 11.29
CA ALA A 175 -4.90 -5.35 10.57
C ALA A 175 -4.09 -4.47 9.62
N GLY A 176 -4.73 -3.55 8.89
CA GLY A 176 -4.06 -2.58 8.02
C GLY A 176 -3.09 -1.67 8.77
N VAL A 177 -3.54 -1.10 9.89
CA VAL A 177 -2.71 -0.26 10.76
C VAL A 177 -1.58 -1.07 11.39
N ALA A 178 -1.85 -2.30 11.87
CA ALA A 178 -0.84 -3.17 12.45
C ALA A 178 0.27 -3.52 11.44
N VAL A 179 -0.08 -3.82 10.19
CA VAL A 179 0.90 -4.07 9.11
C VAL A 179 1.71 -2.81 8.80
N LEU A 180 1.09 -1.63 8.78
CA LEU A 180 1.80 -0.36 8.59
C LEU A 180 2.80 -0.09 9.73
N VAL A 181 2.37 -0.23 10.98
CA VAL A 181 3.22 -0.02 12.16
C VAL A 181 4.36 -1.04 12.16
N ALA A 182 4.05 -2.33 11.97
CA ALA A 182 5.06 -3.39 11.90
C ALA A 182 6.08 -3.13 10.78
N GLY A 183 5.62 -2.73 9.58
CA GLY A 183 6.48 -2.38 8.47
C GLY A 183 7.36 -1.16 8.75
N ALA A 184 6.78 -0.11 9.33
CA ALA A 184 7.53 1.10 9.69
C ALA A 184 8.58 0.81 10.77
N THR A 185 8.23 0.06 11.81
CA THR A 185 9.17 -0.37 12.85
C THR A 185 10.28 -1.23 12.24
N PHE A 186 9.93 -2.26 11.46
CA PHE A 186 10.89 -3.17 10.85
C PHE A 186 11.84 -2.46 9.89
N SER A 187 11.33 -1.61 9.00
CA SER A 187 12.12 -0.81 8.05
C SER A 187 13.00 0.23 8.73
N SER A 188 12.58 0.76 9.89
CA SER A 188 13.40 1.71 10.67
C SER A 188 14.55 1.04 11.42
N LEU A 189 14.39 -0.25 11.76
CA LEU A 189 15.40 -1.04 12.46
C LEU A 189 16.35 -1.75 11.50
N ARG A 190 15.89 -2.10 10.29
CA ARG A 190 16.66 -2.90 9.33
C ARG A 190 16.95 -2.10 8.06
N PRO A 191 18.23 -1.78 7.77
CA PRO A 191 18.58 -1.16 6.50
C PRO A 191 18.27 -2.10 5.32
N PRO A 192 17.96 -1.56 4.13
CA PRO A 192 17.64 -2.37 2.97
C PRO A 192 18.77 -3.32 2.55
N ARG A 193 18.46 -4.58 2.18
CA ARG A 193 19.45 -5.51 1.61
C ARG A 193 20.14 -4.90 0.38
N GLY A 194 21.48 -4.93 0.37
CA GLY A 194 22.36 -4.30 -0.63
C GLY A 194 23.00 -2.97 -0.19
N ALA A 195 23.00 -2.67 1.11
CA ALA A 195 23.64 -1.49 1.72
C ALA A 195 25.03 -1.77 2.33
N LEU A 196 25.66 -2.89 1.93
CA LEU A 196 27.03 -3.28 2.30
C LEU A 196 27.79 -3.62 1.02
#